data_AF-A0A7V3WID9-F1
#
_entry.id   AF-A0A7V3WID9-F1
#
_cell.length_a   1.000
_cell.length_b   1.000
_cell.length_c   1.000
_cell.angle_alpha   90.00
_cell.angle_beta   90.00
_cell.angle_gamma   90.00
#
_symmetry.space_group_name_H-M   'P 1'
#
loop_
_entity.id
_entity.type
_entity.pdbx_description
1 polymer ?
#
loop_
_entity_poly.entity_id
_entity_poly.type
_entity_poly.pdbx_seq_one_letter_code
_entity_poly.pdbx_strand_id
1 'polypeptide(L)'
;FCFVGCAQLPRVGTSDSSELVWPPPPEVPRIKWLHQWSSKYDFSGGPSQLMNVLLGPEKVEKMLRPNGVVADSTGNVYVADSAFGKILFLILKNRP
;
A
#
# COMPACT_ATOMS: atom_id res chain seq x y z
N PHE A 1 -44.00 21.54 2.47
CA PHE A 1 -42.93 20.89 3.26
C PHE A 1 -42.18 19.92 2.37
N CYS A 2 -40.98 20.30 1.91
CA CYS A 2 -40.11 19.45 1.09
C CYS A 2 -39.10 18.78 2.02
N PHE A 3 -39.19 17.46 2.21
CA PHE A 3 -38.23 16.71 3.00
C PHE A 3 -37.01 16.39 2.12
N VAL A 4 -35.89 17.07 2.38
CA VAL A 4 -34.58 16.68 1.84
C VAL A 4 -34.05 15.57 2.74
N GLY A 5 -34.31 14.31 2.35
CA GLY A 5 -33.69 13.15 2.97
C GLY A 5 -32.26 13.01 2.45
N CYS A 6 -31.27 13.30 3.30
CA CYS A 6 -29.87 13.02 3.00
C CYS A 6 -29.67 11.50 3.15
N ALA A 7 -29.87 10.74 2.07
CA ALA A 7 -29.47 9.34 2.04
C ALA A 7 -27.94 9.31 2.12
N GLN A 8 -27.41 8.97 3.31
CA GLN A 8 -26.01 8.63 3.44
C GLN A 8 -25.73 7.44 2.54
N LEU A 9 -24.90 7.65 1.51
CA LEU A 9 -24.31 6.56 0.76
C LEU A 9 -23.72 5.56 1.76
N PRO A 10 -23.85 4.24 1.53
CA PRO A 10 -23.10 3.27 2.30
C PRO A 10 -21.66 3.76 2.33
N ARG A 11 -21.11 3.97 3.53
CA ARG A 11 -19.67 4.14 3.66
C ARG A 11 -19.12 2.88 3.02
N VAL A 12 -18.55 2.99 1.83
CA VAL A 12 -17.74 1.94 1.23
C VAL A 12 -16.71 1.69 2.32
N GLY A 13 -16.93 0.61 3.07
CA GLY A 13 -16.06 0.24 4.15
C GLY A 13 -14.68 0.22 3.53
N THR A 14 -13.77 1.02 4.09
CA THR A 14 -12.35 0.78 3.90
C THR A 14 -12.18 -0.69 4.22
N SER A 15 -12.07 -1.54 3.20
CA SER A 15 -11.97 -2.98 3.37
C SER A 15 -10.79 -3.17 4.29
N ASP A 16 -11.06 -3.54 5.53
CA ASP A 16 -10.01 -3.79 6.50
C ASP A 16 -9.23 -4.97 5.91
N SER A 17 -8.06 -4.68 5.36
CA SER A 17 -7.30 -5.65 4.57
C SER A 17 -6.96 -6.90 5.39
N SER A 18 -7.10 -6.82 6.72
CA SER A 18 -7.00 -7.92 7.67
C SER A 18 -8.09 -9.01 7.52
N GLU A 19 -9.18 -8.74 6.78
CA GLU A 19 -10.24 -9.71 6.48
C GLU A 19 -10.11 -10.34 5.08
N LEU A 20 -9.15 -9.90 4.26
CA LEU A 20 -8.90 -10.47 2.93
C LEU A 20 -8.21 -11.84 3.07
N VAL A 21 -9.05 -12.87 3.16
CA VAL A 21 -8.63 -14.27 3.24
C VAL A 21 -9.11 -15.06 2.02
N TRP A 22 -8.31 -16.04 1.61
CA TRP A 22 -8.61 -16.89 0.44
C TRP A 22 -8.38 -18.38 0.76
N PRO A 23 -9.26 -19.29 0.33
CA PRO A 23 -10.60 -19.01 -0.22
C PRO A 23 -11.50 -18.31 0.81
N PRO A 24 -12.55 -17.58 0.37
CA PRO A 24 -13.49 -16.96 1.28
C PRO A 24 -14.34 -18.00 2.03
N PRO A 25 -14.91 -17.67 3.20
CA PRO A 25 -15.83 -18.56 3.92
C PRO A 25 -17.00 -19.03 3.03
N PRO A 26 -17.52 -20.27 3.21
CA PRO A 26 -17.31 -21.21 4.31
C PRO A 26 -16.09 -22.14 4.16
N GLU A 27 -15.34 -22.03 3.07
CA GLU A 27 -14.13 -22.83 2.88
C GLU A 27 -13.04 -22.43 3.88
N VAL A 28 -12.17 -23.38 4.25
CA VAL A 28 -11.06 -23.11 5.19
C VAL A 28 -10.06 -22.17 4.54
N PRO A 29 -9.84 -20.95 5.08
CA PRO A 29 -8.91 -20.00 4.49
C PRO A 29 -7.45 -20.48 4.61
N ARG A 30 -6.67 -20.27 3.56
CA ARG A 30 -5.27 -20.73 3.44
C ARG A 30 -4.28 -19.59 3.28
N ILE A 31 -4.73 -18.49 2.69
CA ILE A 31 -3.93 -17.29 2.46
C ILE A 31 -4.64 -16.15 3.16
N LYS A 32 -3.89 -15.37 3.94
CA LYS A 32 -4.37 -14.15 4.59
C LYS A 32 -3.50 -12.98 4.12
N TRP A 33 -4.14 -11.91 3.70
CA TRP A 33 -3.44 -10.66 3.44
C TRP A 33 -2.96 -10.03 4.75
N LEU A 34 -1.68 -9.66 4.79
CA LEU A 34 -1.08 -9.00 5.94
C LEU A 34 -0.80 -7.53 5.64
N HIS A 35 -0.09 -7.27 4.54
CA HIS A 35 0.34 -5.92 4.21
C HIS A 35 0.66 -5.76 2.73
N GLN A 36 0.71 -4.50 2.26
CA GLN A 36 1.11 -4.13 0.92
C GLN A 36 2.11 -2.97 0.95
N TRP A 37 3.17 -3.08 0.15
CA TRP A 37 4.04 -1.96 -0.17
C TRP A 37 4.10 -1.77 -1.67
N SER A 38 4.03 -0.52 -2.11
CA SER A 38 3.93 -0.11 -3.52
C SER A 38 4.85 1.07 -3.86
N SER A 39 5.24 1.88 -2.87
CA SER A 39 6.08 3.07 -3.05
C SER A 39 6.88 3.43 -1.79
N LYS A 40 7.82 4.37 -1.92
CA LYS A 40 8.60 4.87 -0.76
C LYS A 40 7.74 5.46 0.36
N TYR A 41 6.56 5.99 0.01
CA TYR A 41 5.70 6.68 0.97
C TYR A 41 4.99 5.75 1.94
N ASP A 42 4.93 4.45 1.61
CA ASP A 42 4.43 3.43 2.53
C ASP A 42 5.35 3.29 3.77
N PHE A 43 6.57 3.82 3.70
CA PHE A 43 7.56 3.80 4.78
C PHE A 43 7.83 5.19 5.38
N SER A 44 7.95 6.22 4.54
CA SER A 44 8.40 7.57 4.96
C SER A 44 7.27 8.58 5.15
N GLY A 45 6.04 8.26 4.74
CA GLY A 45 4.95 9.25 4.61
C GLY A 45 5.13 10.18 3.41
N GLY A 46 4.01 10.60 2.81
CA GLY A 46 3.98 11.49 1.64
C GLY A 46 4.55 12.89 1.89
N PRO A 47 4.88 13.65 0.83
CA PRO A 47 5.26 15.06 0.97
C PRO A 47 4.12 15.86 1.62
N SER A 48 4.47 16.85 2.43
CA SER A 48 3.47 17.72 3.06
C SER A 48 2.70 18.53 2.02
N GLN A 49 1.43 18.80 2.29
CA GLN A 49 0.55 19.53 1.36
C GLN A 49 1.11 20.93 1.02
N LEU A 50 1.70 21.61 2.01
CA LEU A 50 2.35 22.90 1.80
C LEU A 50 3.53 22.79 0.82
N MET A 51 4.37 21.76 0.97
CA MET A 51 5.52 21.57 0.08
C MET A 51 5.08 21.26 -1.35
N ASN A 52 3.97 20.52 -1.54
CA ASN A 52 3.40 20.28 -2.86
C ASN A 52 2.89 21.57 -3.53
N VAL A 53 2.44 22.57 -2.76
CA VAL A 53 2.01 23.87 -3.30
C VAL A 53 3.23 24.71 -3.71
N LEU A 54 4.29 24.69 -2.91
CA LEU A 54 5.50 25.51 -3.16
C LEU A 54 6.39 24.96 -4.28
N LEU A 55 6.59 23.64 -4.32
CA LEU A 55 7.51 22.97 -5.25
C LEU A 55 6.80 22.23 -6.39
N GLY A 56 5.47 22.14 -6.33
CA GLY A 56 4.67 21.27 -7.19
C GLY A 56 4.55 19.85 -6.66
N PRO A 57 3.64 19.03 -7.24
CA PRO A 57 3.44 17.66 -6.82
C PRO A 57 4.70 16.82 -7.07
N GLU A 58 5.18 16.14 -6.03
CA GLU A 58 6.30 15.22 -6.18
C GLU A 58 5.90 14.02 -7.05
N LYS A 59 6.77 13.63 -7.99
CA LYS A 59 6.58 12.41 -8.76
C LYS A 59 6.84 11.21 -7.85
N VAL A 60 5.77 10.53 -7.45
CA VAL A 60 5.84 9.29 -6.68
C VAL A 60 6.46 8.19 -7.53
N GLU A 61 7.66 7.75 -7.16
CA GLU A 61 8.24 6.53 -7.72
C GLU A 61 7.50 5.31 -7.14
N LYS A 62 6.60 4.74 -7.94
CA LYS A 62 5.90 3.49 -7.64
C LYS A 62 6.59 2.32 -8.31
N MET A 63 6.53 1.15 -7.69
CA MET A 63 6.87 -0.10 -8.36
C MET A 63 5.93 -0.31 -9.55
N LEU A 64 6.50 -0.66 -10.69
CA LEU A 64 5.84 -0.87 -11.97
C LEU A 64 5.78 -2.35 -12.32
N ARG A 65 6.93 -3.04 -12.32
CA ARG A 65 7.05 -4.47 -12.63
C ARG A 65 8.04 -5.15 -11.69
N PRO A 66 7.70 -5.22 -10.38
CA PRO A 66 8.51 -5.98 -9.44
C PRO A 66 8.52 -7.45 -9.86
N ASN A 67 9.71 -8.01 -10.04
CA ASN A 67 9.88 -9.36 -10.58
C ASN A 67 10.83 -10.25 -9.76
N GLY A 68 11.55 -9.67 -8.80
CA GLY A 68 12.43 -10.41 -7.90
C GLY A 68 12.41 -9.78 -6.51
N VAL A 69 12.48 -10.63 -5.48
CA VAL A 69 12.55 -10.21 -4.08
C VAL A 69 13.53 -11.09 -3.32
N VAL A 70 14.35 -10.49 -2.47
CA VAL A 70 15.24 -11.21 -1.54
C VAL A 70 15.25 -10.51 -0.19
N ALA A 71 15.38 -11.28 0.89
CA ALA A 71 15.57 -10.77 2.23
C ALA A 71 16.97 -11.13 2.76
N ASP A 72 17.59 -10.24 3.52
CA ASP A 72 18.82 -10.54 4.25
C ASP A 72 18.56 -11.02 5.68
N SER A 73 19.59 -11.48 6.37
CA SER A 73 19.51 -11.99 7.75
C SER A 73 19.16 -10.90 8.77
N THR A 74 19.24 -9.63 8.40
CA THR A 74 18.87 -8.49 9.26
C THR A 74 17.44 -8.01 9.04
N GLY A 75 16.72 -8.63 8.09
CA GLY A 75 15.32 -8.33 7.79
C GLY A 75 15.10 -7.24 6.75
N ASN A 76 16.15 -6.78 6.04
CA ASN A 76 15.92 -5.89 4.91
C ASN A 76 15.40 -6.67 3.71
N VAL A 77 14.55 -6.03 2.90
CA VAL A 77 13.97 -6.60 1.69
C VAL A 77 14.42 -5.79 0.48
N TYR A 78 14.91 -6.48 -0.54
CA TYR A 78 15.37 -5.90 -1.79
C TYR A 78 14.45 -6.36 -2.90
N VAL A 79 13.93 -5.41 -3.69
CA VAL A 79 13.01 -5.69 -4.79
C VAL A 79 13.61 -5.22 -6.10
N ALA A 80 13.72 -6.13 -7.07
CA ALA A 80 14.09 -5.80 -8.44
C ALA A 80 12.84 -5.41 -9.23
N ASP A 81 12.90 -4.28 -9.96
CA ASP A 81 11.83 -3.81 -10.82
C ASP A 81 12.34 -3.56 -12.24
N SER A 82 11.95 -4.46 -13.15
CA SER A 82 12.40 -4.47 -14.55
C SER A 82 11.91 -3.29 -15.38
N ALA A 83 10.75 -2.71 -15.07
CA ALA A 83 10.21 -1.57 -15.81
C ALA A 83 10.75 -0.24 -15.28
N PHE A 84 11.07 -0.21 -13.99
CA PHE A 84 11.63 0.96 -13.34
C PHE A 84 13.15 1.09 -13.55
N GLY A 85 13.84 -0.03 -13.83
CA GLY A 85 15.28 -0.05 -14.09
C GLY A 85 16.13 0.25 -12.85
N LYS A 86 15.55 0.15 -11.65
CA LYS A 86 16.23 0.33 -10.36
C LYS A 86 15.93 -0.86 -9.44
N ILE A 87 16.83 -1.11 -8.49
CA ILE A 87 16.58 -2.00 -7.36
C ILE A 87 16.07 -1.13 -6.20
N LEU A 88 14.91 -1.46 -5.65
CA LEU A 88 14.35 -0.78 -4.48
C LEU A 88 14.87 -1.46 -3.21
N PHE A 89 15.39 -0.65 -2.29
CA PHE A 89 15.84 -1.09 -0.98
C PHE A 89 14.79 -0.74 0.08
N LEU A 90 14.22 -1.75 0.71
CA LEU A 90 13.20 -1.62 1.73
C LEU A 90 13.77 -2.05 3.09
N ILE A 91 13.94 -1.09 3.99
CA ILE A 91 14.32 -1.37 5.39
C ILE A 91 13.04 -1.65 6.17
N LEU A 92 12.78 -2.92 6.44
CA LEU A 92 11.67 -3.31 7.32
C LEU A 92 12.11 -3.14 8.78
N LYS A 93 12.07 -1.90 9.28
CA LYS A 93 12.21 -1.66 10.73
C LYS A 93 10.94 -2.12 11.43
N ASN A 94 10.87 -3.38 11.88
CA ASN A 94 9.92 -3.98 12.81
C ASN A 94 8.64 -3.15 13.07
N ARG A 95 7.90 -2.83 12.01
CA ARG A 95 6.68 -2.04 12.06
C ARG A 95 5.54 -3.06 12.02
N PRO A 96 4.51 -2.89 12.87
CA PRO A 96 3.40 -3.83 12.97
C PRO A 96 2.67 -3.99 11.62
#